data_AF-C6F9N6-F1
#
_entry.id   AF-C6F9N6-F1
#
_cell.length_a   1.000
_cell.length_b   1.000
_cell.length_c   1.000
_cell.angle_alpha   90.00
_cell.angle_beta   90.00
_cell.angle_gamma   90.00
#
_symmetry.space_group_name_H-M   'P 1'
#
loop_
_entity.id
_entity.type
_entity.pdbx_description
1 polymer ?
#
loop_
_entity_poly.entity_id
_entity_poly.type
_entity_poly.pdbx_seq_one_letter_code
_entity_poly.pdbx_strand_id
1 'polypeptide(L)' 'DDLARVDRVRTPWLIVLLHAPWYNKNTAHQGEGEKMRQAMEPLLYAANVDIVFAGHVHAYERFARVYNNKRDPRGPVY' A
#
# COMPACT_ATOMS: atom_id res chain seq x y z
N ASP A 1 3.00 17.50 2.91
CA ASP A 1 3.52 18.34 1.81
C ASP A 1 3.57 17.68 0.44
N ASP A 2 3.90 16.39 0.28
CA ASP A 2 3.96 15.77 -1.06
C ASP A 2 2.59 15.38 -1.63
N LEU A 3 1.89 14.46 -0.96
CA LEU A 3 0.57 13.96 -1.39
C LEU A 3 -0.48 15.07 -1.57
N ALA A 4 -0.38 16.15 -0.80
CA ALA A 4 -1.29 17.29 -0.87
C ALA A 4 -1.14 18.10 -2.17
N ARG A 5 -0.04 17.95 -2.92
CA ARG A 5 0.21 18.66 -4.19
C ARG A 5 -0.21 17.85 -5.42
N VAL A 6 -0.66 16.61 -5.25
CA VAL A 6 -1.02 15.75 -6.37
C VAL A 6 -2.33 16.24 -6.98
N ASP A 7 -2.27 16.68 -8.24
CA ASP A 7 -3.44 17.00 -9.04
C ASP A 7 -3.94 15.73 -9.75
N ARG A 8 -5.05 15.16 -9.25
CA ARG A 8 -5.62 13.92 -9.79
C ARG A 8 -6.32 14.08 -11.14
N VAL A 9 -6.57 15.31 -11.61
CA VAL A 9 -7.05 15.53 -12.99
C VAL A 9 -5.88 15.38 -13.97
N ARG A 10 -4.69 15.84 -13.59
CA ARG A 10 -3.48 15.75 -14.44
C ARG A 10 -2.77 14.41 -14.31
N THR A 11 -2.65 13.90 -13.09
CA THR A 11 -2.04 12.60 -12.76
C THR A 11 -3.06 11.73 -12.05
N PRO A 12 -3.94 11.02 -12.79
CA PRO A 12 -5.06 10.28 -12.20
C PRO A 12 -4.62 9.09 -11.35
N TRP A 13 -3.50 8.47 -11.72
CA TRP A 13 -2.92 7.33 -11.01
C TRP A 13 -1.89 7.77 -9.99
N LEU A 14 -2.08 7.34 -8.75
CA LEU A 14 -1.11 7.50 -7.67
C LEU A 14 -0.61 6.13 -7.22
N ILE A 15 0.68 5.89 -7.44
CA ILE A 15 1.35 4.61 -7.16
C ILE A 15 2.41 4.84 -6.10
N VAL A 16 2.50 3.94 -5.13
CA VAL A 16 3.52 3.96 -4.08
C VAL A 16 4.44 2.76 -4.22
N LEU A 17 5.74 2.98 -4.03
CA LEU A 17 6.75 1.92 -3.98
C LEU A 17 7.33 1.82 -2.57
N LEU A 18 7.40 0.60 -2.06
CA LEU A 18 7.97 0.26 -0.76
C LEU A 18 8.97 -0.89 -0.96
N HIS A 19 9.92 -1.06 -0.04
CA HIS A 19 10.76 -2.25 -0.06
C HIS A 19 10.04 -3.45 0.56
N ALA A 20 9.67 -3.36 1.86
CA ALA A 20 9.00 -4.41 2.59
C ALA A 20 7.46 -4.35 2.45
N PRO A 21 6.78 -5.46 2.15
CA PRO A 21 5.32 -5.49 2.01
C PRO A 21 4.63 -5.34 3.37
N TRP A 22 3.51 -4.61 3.38
CA TRP A 22 2.65 -4.49 4.56
C TRP A 22 1.70 -5.66 4.73
N TYR A 23 1.25 -6.22 3.61
CA TYR A 23 0.45 -7.43 3.54
C TYR A 23 1.30 -8.52 2.87
N ASN A 24 1.49 -9.63 3.58
CA ASN A 24 2.30 -10.77 3.14
C ASN A 24 1.73 -12.03 3.79
N LYS A 25 1.52 -13.09 3.00
CA LYS A 25 1.07 -14.41 3.49
C LYS A 25 2.16 -15.47 3.51
N ASN A 26 3.35 -15.16 3.01
CA ASN A 26 4.53 -16.01 3.15
C ASN A 26 5.03 -16.02 4.60
N THR A 27 5.62 -17.14 5.01
CA THR A 27 6.30 -17.27 6.32
C THR A 27 7.51 -16.34 6.42
N ALA A 28 8.26 -16.16 5.33
CA ALA A 28 9.39 -15.25 5.29
C ALA A 28 8.91 -13.79 5.41
N HIS A 29 9.54 -13.04 6.31
CA HIS A 29 9.27 -11.61 6.54
C HIS A 29 7.83 -11.27 6.93
N GLN A 30 7.11 -12.21 7.53
CA GLN A 30 5.73 -12.00 7.95
C GLN A 30 5.65 -10.93 9.05
N GLY A 31 4.85 -9.88 8.81
CA GLY A 31 4.62 -8.81 9.79
C GLY A 31 5.75 -7.78 9.93
N GLU A 32 6.86 -7.91 9.21
CA GLU A 32 7.98 -6.95 9.30
C GLU A 32 7.59 -5.51 8.94
N GLY A 33 6.67 -5.34 7.99
CA GLY A 33 6.16 -4.04 7.55
C GLY A 33 5.11 -3.40 8.47
N GLU A 34 4.66 -4.08 9.53
CA GLU A 34 3.45 -3.70 10.26
C GLU A 34 3.54 -2.32 10.94
N LYS A 35 4.70 -1.99 11.54
CA LYS A 35 4.89 -0.67 12.16
C LYS A 35 4.80 0.47 11.13
N MET A 36 5.35 0.25 9.94
CA MET A 36 5.27 1.22 8.85
C MET A 36 3.83 1.33 8.31
N ARG A 37 3.13 0.19 8.16
CA ARG A 37 1.72 0.17 7.78
C ARG A 37 0.88 1.01 8.74
N GLN A 38 0.98 0.78 10.05
CA GLN A 38 0.21 1.53 11.05
C GLN A 38 0.49 3.04 11.00
N ALA A 39 1.74 3.44 10.75
CA ALA A 39 2.13 4.84 10.69
C ALA A 39 1.69 5.54 9.39
N MET A 40 1.72 4.84 8.24
CA MET A 40 1.63 5.46 6.91
C MET A 40 0.35 5.10 6.14
N GLU A 41 -0.24 3.92 6.37
CA GLU A 41 -1.43 3.47 5.65
C GLU A 41 -2.61 4.44 5.75
N PRO A 42 -2.93 5.05 6.91
CA PRO A 42 -3.99 6.04 6.99
C PRO A 42 -3.77 7.25 6.08
N LEU A 43 -2.52 7.70 5.96
CA LEU A 43 -2.15 8.81 5.09
C LEU A 43 -2.30 8.44 3.60
N LEU A 44 -1.82 7.25 3.22
CA LEU A 44 -1.93 6.76 1.84
C LEU A 44 -3.38 6.49 1.43
N TYR A 45 -4.18 5.96 2.35
CA TYR A 45 -5.62 5.77 2.14
C TYR A 45 -6.35 7.11 1.95
N ALA A 46 -6.05 8.11 2.79
CA ALA A 46 -6.62 9.46 2.66
C ALA A 46 -6.25 10.14 1.33
N ALA A 47 -5.07 9.83 0.79
CA ALA A 47 -4.63 10.30 -0.53
C ALA A 47 -5.24 9.52 -1.71
N ASN A 48 -6.09 8.51 -1.46
CA ASN A 48 -6.66 7.61 -2.46
C ASN A 48 -5.57 6.99 -3.36
N VAL A 49 -4.51 6.43 -2.76
CA VAL A 49 -3.50 5.65 -3.49
C VAL A 49 -4.17 4.49 -4.21
N ASP A 50 -3.78 4.24 -5.46
CA ASP A 50 -4.40 3.22 -6.30
C ASP A 50 -3.71 1.86 -6.15
N ILE A 51 -2.37 1.85 -6.17
CA ILE A 51 -1.55 0.65 -6.18
C ILE A 51 -0.30 0.88 -5.30
N VAL A 52 0.06 -0.15 -4.54
CA VAL A 52 1.34 -0.23 -3.82
C VAL A 52 2.12 -1.40 -4.41
N PHE A 53 3.37 -1.16 -4.81
CA PHE A 53 4.31 -2.23 -5.16
C PHE A 53 5.34 -2.40 -4.05
N ALA A 54 5.64 -3.66 -3.73
CA ALA A 54 6.67 -4.03 -2.76
C ALA A 54 7.53 -5.19 -3.27
N GLY A 55 8.74 -5.30 -2.74
CA GLY A 55 9.67 -6.40 -2.99
C GLY A 55 9.95 -7.17 -1.70
N HIS A 56 11.24 -7.34 -1.37
CA HIS A 56 11.76 -7.96 -0.13
C HIS A 56 11.47 -9.46 0.02
N VAL A 57 10.22 -9.87 -0.11
CA VAL A 57 9.81 -11.28 -0.12
C VAL A 57 10.07 -11.87 -1.50
N HIS A 58 10.82 -12.97 -1.56
CA HIS A 58 11.17 -13.66 -2.81
C HIS A 58 10.02 -14.54 -3.34
N ALA A 59 8.83 -13.96 -3.46
CA ALA A 59 7.63 -14.58 -4.00
C ALA A 59 6.76 -13.50 -4.69
N TYR A 60 5.80 -13.93 -5.50
CA TYR A 60 4.78 -13.04 -6.05
C TYR A 60 3.47 -13.20 -5.28
N GLU A 61 2.93 -12.11 -4.76
CA GLU A 61 1.59 -12.03 -4.19
C GLU A 61 0.85 -10.82 -4.75
N ARG A 62 -0.49 -10.90 -4.76
CA ARG A 62 -1.37 -9.78 -5.07
C ARG A 62 -2.61 -9.89 -4.21
N PHE A 63 -2.98 -8.81 -3.56
CA PHE A 63 -4.15 -8.74 -2.70
C PHE A 63 -5.33 -8.09 -3.42
N ALA A 64 -6.53 -8.32 -2.87
CA ALA A 64 -7.65 -7.44 -3.19
C ALA A 64 -7.36 -6.03 -2.67
N ARG A 65 -8.23 -5.06 -3.01
CA ARG A 65 -8.18 -3.76 -2.35
C ARG A 65 -8.39 -3.94 -0.85
N VAL A 66 -7.43 -3.47 -0.06
CA VAL A 66 -7.39 -3.67 1.39
C VAL A 66 -7.06 -2.36 2.08
N TYR A 67 -7.67 -2.17 3.25
CA TYR A 67 -7.28 -1.15 4.21
C TYR A 67 -7.46 -1.73 5.61
N ASN A 68 -6.44 -1.57 6.45
CA ASN A 68 -6.44 -2.06 7.83
C ASN A 68 -6.91 -3.51 7.99
N ASN A 69 -6.27 -4.43 7.25
CA ASN A 69 -6.56 -5.87 7.23
C ASN A 69 -8.00 -6.25 6.79
N LYS A 70 -8.76 -5.31 6.21
CA LYS A 70 -10.11 -5.55 5.71
C LYS A 70 -10.19 -5.23 4.23
N ARG A 71 -10.99 -6.01 3.49
CA ARG A 71 -11.30 -5.68 2.10
C ARG A 71 -12.07 -4.37 2.07
N ASP A 72 -11.58 -3.42 1.27
CA ASP A 72 -12.18 -2.08 1.15
C ASP A 72 -12.11 -1.64 -0.31
N PRO A 73 -13.25 -1.38 -0.99
CA PRO A 73 -13.28 -0.92 -2.37
C PRO A 73 -12.50 0.38 -2.64
N ARG A 74 -12.24 1.20 -1.61
CA ARG A 74 -11.46 2.44 -1.69
C ARG A 74 -9.97 2.25 -1.36
N GLY A 75 -9.58 1.11 -0.82
CA GLY A 75 -8.18 0.81 -0.52
C GLY A 75 -7.35 0.59 -1.78
N PRO A 76 -6.01 0.74 -1.70
CA PRO A 76 -5.13 0.38 -2.79
C PRO A 76 -5.07 -1.14 -2.99
N VAL A 77 -4.67 -1.54 -4.20
CA VAL A 77 -4.17 -2.91 -4.45
C VAL A 77 -2.73 -2.99 -3.96
N TYR A 78 -2.40 -4.07 -3.24
CA TYR A 78 -1.05 -4.41 -2.79
C TYR A 78 -0.55 -5.65 -3.51
#